data_AF-A0A2D7SMZ4-F1
#
_entry.id   AF-A0A2D7SMZ4-F1
#
_cell.length_a   1.000
_cell.length_b   1.000
_cell.length_c   1.000
_cell.angle_alpha   90.00
_cell.angle_beta   90.00
_cell.angle_gamma   90.00
#
_symmetry.space_group_name_H-M   'P 1'
#
loop_
_entity.id
_entity.type
_entity.pdbx_description
1 polymer ?
#
loop_
_entity_poly.entity_id
_entity_poly.type
_entity_poly.pdbx_seq_one_letter_code
_entity_poly.pdbx_strand_id
1 'polypeptide(L)'
;MGQKDRAFEVGEAHYDKGNDLYKIMLGKYLAYTCGYWKNADNLNDAQEAKLDLVCRKTGLSAGGRWRTEGGAYWHYHEPECVR
;
A
#
# COMPACT_ATOMS: atom_id res chain seq x y z
N MET A 1 19.24 19.50 28.68
CA MET A 1 18.31 18.55 28.03
C MET A 1 17.32 19.36 27.24
N GLY A 2 17.47 19.34 25.91
CA GLY A 2 16.85 20.31 25.01
C GLY A 2 15.63 19.72 24.33
N GLN A 3 14.77 20.59 23.80
CA GLN A 3 13.53 20.26 23.07
C GLN A 3 13.70 19.20 21.96
N LYS A 4 14.91 19.03 21.41
CA LYS A 4 15.28 18.00 20.43
C LYS A 4 15.25 16.57 20.99
N ASP A 5 15.67 16.37 22.23
CA ASP A 5 15.71 15.05 22.88
C ASP A 5 14.29 14.50 23.04
N ARG A 6 13.36 15.39 23.44
CA ARG A 6 11.93 15.05 23.53
C ARG A 6 11.26 14.81 22.18
N ALA A 7 11.65 15.53 21.13
CA ALA A 7 11.09 15.31 19.80
C ALA A 7 11.50 13.93 19.24
N PHE A 8 12.71 13.47 19.56
CA PHE A 8 13.19 12.15 19.20
C PHE A 8 12.45 11.03 19.97
N GLU A 9 12.33 11.14 21.29
CA GLU A 9 11.57 10.20 22.13
C GLU A 9 10.09 10.09 21.70
N VAL A 10 9.45 11.21 21.38
CA VAL A 10 8.08 11.23 20.85
C VAL A 10 8.03 10.57 19.46
N GLY A 11 9.04 10.82 18.62
CA GLY A 11 9.17 10.18 17.31
C GLY A 11 9.24 8.65 17.42
N GLU A 12 10.10 8.11 18.28
CA GLU A 12 10.19 6.67 18.54
C GLU A 12 8.86 6.11 19.09
N ALA A 13 8.28 6.74 20.10
CA ALA A 13 7.03 6.26 20.71
C ALA A 13 5.81 6.29 19.76
N HIS A 14 5.80 7.19 18.76
CA HIS A 14 4.68 7.35 17.83
C HIS A 14 4.86 6.58 16.52
N TYR A 15 6.08 6.53 15.99
CA TYR A 15 6.35 5.97 14.66
C TYR A 15 7.04 4.60 14.70
N ASP A 16 7.67 4.22 15.81
CA ASP A 16 8.37 2.93 15.96
C ASP A 16 7.44 1.83 16.53
N LYS A 17 6.16 1.87 16.15
CA LYS A 17 5.14 0.86 16.53
C LYS A 17 5.19 -0.41 15.68
N GLY A 18 6.21 -0.56 14.84
CA GLY A 18 6.43 -1.73 13.99
C GLY A 18 5.45 -1.83 12.80
N ASN A 19 5.82 -2.66 11.81
CA ASN A 19 5.03 -2.85 10.58
C ASN A 19 3.70 -3.59 10.78
N ASP A 20 3.47 -4.17 11.95
CA ASP A 20 2.27 -4.97 12.21
C ASP A 20 1.00 -4.11 12.30
N LEU A 21 1.12 -2.88 12.82
CA LEU A 21 0.04 -1.90 12.76
C LEU A 21 -0.39 -1.62 11.31
N TYR A 22 0.58 -1.44 10.42
CA TYR A 22 0.33 -1.15 9.01
C TYR A 22 -0.27 -2.34 8.28
N LYS A 23 0.12 -3.58 8.63
CA LYS A 23 -0.51 -4.79 8.08
C LYS A 23 -1.99 -4.90 8.46
N ILE A 24 -2.33 -4.57 9.70
CA ILE A 24 -3.72 -4.58 10.17
C ILE A 24 -4.52 -3.46 9.49
N MET A 25 -3.94 -2.26 9.38
CA MET A 25 -4.64 -1.08 8.85
C MET A 25 -4.80 -1.10 7.31
N LEU A 26 -3.76 -1.51 6.58
CA LEU A 26 -3.68 -1.37 5.12
C LEU A 26 -4.05 -2.65 4.35
N GLY A 27 -4.27 -3.76 5.07
CA GLY A 27 -4.62 -5.04 4.48
C GLY A 27 -3.49 -5.68 3.66
N LYS A 28 -3.87 -6.64 2.81
CA LYS A 28 -2.93 -7.58 2.17
C LYS A 28 -1.91 -6.91 1.25
N TYR A 29 -2.25 -5.76 0.67
CA TYR A 29 -1.42 -5.05 -0.30
C TYR A 29 -0.51 -3.98 0.32
N LEU A 30 -0.65 -3.70 1.63
CA LEU A 30 0.07 -2.60 2.31
C LEU A 30 -0.02 -1.27 1.54
N ALA A 31 -1.16 -1.07 0.88
CA ALA A 31 -1.38 0.00 -0.07
C ALA A 31 -1.76 1.28 0.68
N TYR A 32 -0.79 2.15 0.94
CA TYR A 32 -1.06 3.44 1.57
C TYR A 32 -1.47 4.51 0.57
N THR A 33 -2.57 4.27 -0.13
CA THR A 33 -3.22 5.17 -1.08
C THR A 33 -4.72 4.88 -1.14
N CYS A 34 -5.45 5.64 -1.94
CA CYS A 34 -6.89 5.45 -2.13
C CYS A 34 -7.21 4.07 -2.73
N GLY A 35 -8.32 3.48 -2.27
CA GLY A 35 -8.96 2.31 -2.89
C GLY A 35 -10.04 2.74 -3.90
N TYR A 36 -10.40 1.83 -4.81
CA TYR A 36 -11.45 2.04 -5.82
C TYR A 36 -12.65 1.14 -5.55
N TRP A 37 -13.78 1.75 -5.17
CA TRP A 37 -14.92 1.04 -4.55
C TRP A 37 -16.06 0.68 -5.50
N LYS A 38 -15.83 0.62 -6.82
CA LYS A 38 -16.91 0.44 -7.80
C LYS A 38 -17.64 -0.92 -7.66
N ASN A 39 -16.93 -1.98 -7.28
CA ASN A 39 -17.46 -3.33 -7.08
C ASN A 39 -16.74 -4.00 -5.88
N ALA A 40 -16.63 -3.30 -4.76
CA ALA A 40 -15.86 -3.77 -3.61
C ALA A 40 -16.63 -3.56 -2.30
N ASP A 41 -16.66 -4.60 -1.47
CA ASP A 41 -17.32 -4.58 -0.16
C ASP A 41 -16.31 -4.46 1.01
N ASN A 42 -15.01 -4.56 0.71
CA ASN A 42 -13.95 -4.44 1.69
C ASN A 42 -12.68 -3.78 1.10
N LEU A 43 -11.74 -3.42 1.98
CA LEU A 43 -10.50 -2.73 1.61
C LEU A 43 -9.64 -3.52 0.62
N ASN A 44 -9.56 -4.85 0.76
CA ASN A 44 -8.73 -5.67 -0.12
C ASN A 44 -9.28 -5.65 -1.55
N ASP A 45 -10.60 -5.80 -1.71
CA ASP A 45 -11.27 -5.76 -3.01
C ASP A 45 -11.16 -4.37 -3.64
N ALA A 46 -11.28 -3.31 -2.83
CA ALA A 46 -11.16 -1.94 -3.31
C ALA A 46 -9.72 -1.62 -3.79
N GLN A 47 -8.71 -2.16 -3.11
CA GLN A 47 -7.33 -2.03 -3.55
C GLN A 47 -7.09 -2.83 -4.83
N GLU A 48 -7.60 -4.06 -4.93
CA GLU A 48 -7.49 -4.90 -6.12
C GLU A 48 -8.14 -4.25 -7.35
N ALA A 49 -9.36 -3.73 -7.21
CA ALA A 49 -10.05 -3.00 -8.27
C ALA A 49 -9.31 -1.73 -8.70
N LYS A 50 -8.61 -1.05 -7.78
CA LYS A 50 -7.75 0.10 -8.10
C LYS A 50 -6.54 -0.32 -8.92
N LEU A 51 -5.92 -1.46 -8.59
CA LEU A 51 -4.77 -1.99 -9.33
C LEU A 51 -5.17 -2.40 -10.76
N ASP A 52 -6.29 -3.10 -10.92
CA ASP A 52 -6.87 -3.43 -12.23
C ASP A 52 -7.15 -2.17 -13.07
N LEU A 53 -7.78 -1.15 -12.47
CA LEU A 53 -8.07 0.10 -13.15
C LEU A 53 -6.80 0.79 -13.66
N VAL A 54 -5.72 0.76 -12.88
CA VAL A 54 -4.42 1.30 -13.30
C VAL A 54 -3.89 0.50 -14.48
N CYS A 55 -3.85 -0.84 -14.40
CA CYS A 55 -3.39 -1.70 -15.50
C CYS A 55 -4.12 -1.40 -16.81
N ARG A 56 -5.45 -1.31 -16.77
CA ARG A 56 -6.29 -1.01 -17.95
C ARG A 56 -6.02 0.35 -18.56
N LYS A 57 -5.81 1.37 -17.72
CA LYS A 57 -5.56 2.74 -18.19
C LYS A 57 -4.16 2.94 -18.75
N THR A 58 -3.18 2.24 -18.21
CA THR A 58 -1.78 2.36 -18.64
C THR A 58 -1.40 1.36 -19.73
N GLY A 59 -2.28 0.42 -20.07
CA GLY A 59 -2.01 -0.62 -21.06
C GLY A 59 -0.92 -1.61 -20.62
N LEU A 60 -0.76 -1.81 -19.30
CA LEU A 60 0.23 -2.74 -18.77
C LEU A 60 -0.24 -4.18 -18.99
N SER A 61 0.60 -4.99 -19.63
CA SER A 61 0.36 -6.42 -19.83
C SER A 61 0.97 -7.26 -18.71
N ALA A 62 0.32 -8.39 -18.41
CA ALA A 62 0.83 -9.38 -17.46
C ALA A 62 2.25 -9.82 -17.87
N GLY A 63 3.23 -9.62 -16.97
CA GLY A 63 4.65 -9.92 -17.19
C GLY A 63 5.58 -8.70 -17.24
N GLY A 64 5.04 -7.47 -17.30
CA GLY A 64 5.84 -6.26 -17.17
C GLY A 64 6.34 -6.05 -15.74
N ARG A 65 7.67 -6.07 -15.52
CA ARG A 65 8.26 -5.61 -14.25
C ARG A 65 8.23 -4.08 -14.21
N TRP A 66 7.32 -3.52 -13.43
CA TRP A 66 7.22 -2.07 -13.24
C TRP A 66 7.66 -1.69 -11.82
N ARG A 67 8.36 -0.56 -11.70
CA ARG A 67 8.76 0.02 -10.43
C ARG A 67 7.95 1.28 -10.23
N THR A 68 7.07 1.32 -9.22
CA THR A 68 6.58 2.60 -8.69
C THR A 68 7.48 3.06 -7.57
N GLU A 69 7.64 4.38 -7.49
CA GLU A 69 8.43 5.08 -6.48
C GLU A 69 7.80 5.02 -5.06
N GLY A 70 6.59 4.45 -4.94
CA GLY A 70 5.97 4.05 -3.67
C GLY A 70 6.07 2.54 -3.48
N GLY A 71 7.09 2.07 -2.77
CA GLY A 71 7.27 0.66 -2.42
C GLY A 71 6.18 0.17 -1.46
N ALA A 72 5.50 -0.92 -1.84
CA ALA A 72 4.81 -1.91 -0.99
C ALA A 72 3.80 -2.76 -1.80
N TYR A 73 3.27 -2.20 -2.89
CA TYR A 73 2.08 -2.73 -3.57
C TYR A 73 2.21 -4.13 -4.21
N TRP A 74 3.44 -4.64 -4.43
CA TRP A 74 3.66 -5.82 -5.30
C TRP A 74 4.61 -6.87 -4.74
N HIS A 75 5.17 -6.66 -3.54
CA HIS A 75 6.18 -7.57 -2.99
C HIS A 75 5.59 -8.83 -2.32
N TYR A 76 4.28 -8.87 -2.04
CA TYR A 76 3.64 -9.98 -1.31
C TYR A 76 2.66 -10.82 -2.14
N HIS A 77 2.27 -10.33 -3.31
CA HIS A 77 1.44 -11.07 -4.28
C HIS A 77 1.79 -10.49 -5.64
N GLU A 78 2.03 -11.31 -6.67
CA GLU A 78 1.92 -10.87 -8.06
C GLU A 78 0.41 -10.72 -8.33
N PRO A 79 -0.16 -9.51 -8.32
CA PRO A 79 -1.46 -9.30 -8.90
C PRO A 79 -1.19 -9.40 -10.40
N GLU A 80 -1.46 -10.57 -10.96
CA GLU A 80 -1.66 -10.62 -12.39
C GLU A 80 -2.66 -9.50 -12.69
N CYS A 81 -2.30 -8.55 -13.56
CA CYS A 81 -3.31 -7.64 -14.10
C CYS A 81 -4.38 -8.55 -14.68
N VAL A 82 -5.50 -8.70 -13.97
CA VAL A 82 -6.54 -9.65 -14.31
C VAL A 82 -7.00 -9.28 -15.71
N ARG A 83 -6.94 -10.23 -16.64
CA ARG A 83 -7.48 -10.03 -17.98
C ARG A 83 -8.97 -9.75 -17.92
#